data_AF-A0A1B2YL12-F1
#
_entry.id   AF-A0A1B2YL12-F1
#
_cell.length_a   1.000
_cell.length_b   1.000
_cell.length_c   1.000
_cell.angle_alpha   90.00
_cell.angle_beta   90.00
_cell.angle_gamma   90.00
#
_symmetry.space_group_name_H-M   'P 1'
#
loop_
_entity.id
_entity.type
_entity.pdbx_description
1 polymer ?
#
loop_
_entity_poly.entity_id
_entity_poly.type
_entity_poly.pdbx_seq_one_letter_code
_entity_poly.pdbx_strand_id
1 'polypeptide(L)'
;DVVRKEAENSDCLQGFQVCHSLGGGTGSGMGTLLISKIREEYPDRMMMTFSVFPSPKVSDTVVEPYNATLSVHQLVENADECM
;
A
#
# COMPACT_ATOMS: atom_id res chain seq x y z
N ASP A 1 -14.50 -4.95 5.77
CA ASP A 1 -15.66 -5.73 5.27
C ASP A 1 -15.46 -6.35 3.91
N VAL A 2 -15.28 -5.58 2.82
CA VAL A 2 -15.08 -6.19 1.48
C VAL A 2 -13.87 -7.12 1.45
N VAL A 3 -12.71 -6.63 1.90
CA VAL A 3 -11.47 -7.44 1.98
C VAL A 3 -11.66 -8.70 2.84
N ARG A 4 -12.37 -8.57 3.98
CA ARG A 4 -12.65 -9.69 4.88
C ARG A 4 -13.51 -10.75 4.21
N LYS A 5 -14.58 -10.34 3.52
CA LYS A 5 -15.46 -11.24 2.78
C LYS A 5 -14.69 -12.01 1.70
N GLU A 6 -13.81 -11.35 0.95
CA GLU A 6 -13.00 -12.01 -0.07
C GLU A 6 -11.95 -12.94 0.52
N ALA A 7 -11.37 -12.58 1.67
CA ALA A 7 -10.45 -13.45 2.41
C ALA A 7 -11.14 -14.71 2.95
N GLU A 8 -12.36 -14.58 3.49
CA GLU A 8 -13.18 -15.71 3.98
C GLU A 8 -13.69 -16.61 2.84
N ASN A 9 -13.87 -16.07 1.64
CA ASN A 9 -14.21 -16.84 0.44
C ASN A 9 -13.03 -17.67 -0.10
N SER A 10 -11.81 -17.44 0.39
CA SER A 10 -10.61 -18.16 -0.05
C SER A 10 -10.28 -19.31 0.90
N ASP A 11 -10.15 -20.52 0.37
CA ASP A 11 -9.78 -21.71 1.17
C ASP A 11 -8.36 -21.61 1.74
N CYS A 12 -7.43 -20.96 1.02
CA CYS A 12 -6.05 -20.77 1.44
C CYS A 12 -5.48 -19.43 0.92
N LEU A 13 -5.68 -18.38 1.70
CA LEU A 13 -5.15 -17.05 1.38
C LEU A 13 -3.63 -16.99 1.57
N GLN A 14 -2.88 -16.76 0.49
CA GLN A 14 -1.41 -16.61 0.57
C GLN A 14 -1.00 -15.21 1.08
N GLY A 15 -1.68 -14.17 0.60
CA GLY A 15 -1.30 -12.78 0.86
C GLY A 15 -2.14 -11.78 0.08
N PHE A 16 -1.75 -10.52 0.17
CA PHE A 16 -2.40 -9.40 -0.49
C PHE A 16 -1.41 -8.67 -1.40
N GLN A 17 -1.91 -8.19 -2.53
CA GLN A 17 -1.17 -7.35 -3.45
C GLN A 17 -1.87 -5.99 -3.57
N VAL A 18 -1.17 -4.92 -3.23
CA VAL A 18 -1.72 -3.56 -3.26
C VAL A 18 -0.98 -2.70 -4.28
N CYS A 19 -1.69 -2.29 -5.33
CA CYS A 19 -1.16 -1.37 -6.34
C CYS A 19 -1.55 0.07 -5.99
N HIS A 20 -0.58 0.94 -5.81
CA HIS A 20 -0.83 2.34 -5.46
C HIS A 20 0.29 3.27 -5.95
N SER A 21 0.02 4.58 -5.99
CA SER A 21 1.04 5.60 -6.27
C SER A 21 1.53 6.24 -4.97
N LEU A 22 2.84 6.52 -4.90
CA LEU A 22 3.45 7.17 -3.75
C LEU A 22 3.33 8.70 -3.80
N GLY A 23 3.23 9.28 -4.99
CA GLY A 23 3.13 10.72 -5.18
C GLY A 23 1.74 11.29 -4.90
N GLY A 24 0.67 10.55 -5.25
CA GLY A 24 -0.70 11.05 -5.19
C GLY A 24 -1.33 10.92 -3.81
N GLY A 25 -2.19 11.85 -3.39
CA GLY A 25 -2.73 11.87 -2.02
C GLY A 25 -3.55 10.65 -1.58
N THR A 26 -4.32 10.03 -2.49
CA THR A 26 -5.11 8.84 -2.16
C THR A 26 -4.24 7.57 -2.12
N GLY A 27 -3.38 7.39 -3.12
CA GLY A 27 -2.47 6.23 -3.16
C GLY A 27 -1.47 6.27 -2.01
N SER A 28 -0.97 7.46 -1.68
CA SER A 28 0.02 7.66 -0.63
C SER A 28 -0.60 7.57 0.77
N GLY A 29 -1.70 8.28 1.01
CA GLY A 29 -2.33 8.38 2.34
C GLY A 29 -3.31 7.25 2.62
N MET A 30 -4.39 7.14 1.82
CA MET A 30 -5.40 6.10 2.02
C MET A 30 -4.82 4.70 1.74
N GLY A 31 -3.98 4.56 0.71
CA GLY A 31 -3.35 3.29 0.35
C GLY A 31 -2.50 2.71 1.49
N THR A 32 -1.66 3.54 2.12
CA THR A 32 -0.84 3.09 3.25
C THR A 32 -1.65 2.78 4.50
N LEU A 33 -2.71 3.56 4.78
CA LEU A 33 -3.64 3.24 5.87
C LEU A 33 -4.33 1.88 5.65
N LEU A 34 -4.72 1.58 4.40
CA LEU A 34 -5.34 0.31 4.04
C LEU A 34 -4.36 -0.85 4.23
N ILE A 35 -3.10 -0.68 3.81
CA ILE A 35 -2.04 -1.69 4.01
C ILE A 35 -1.83 -1.96 5.50
N SER A 36 -1.73 -0.91 6.32
CA SER A 36 -1.59 -1.05 7.78
C SER A 36 -2.78 -1.79 8.39
N LYS A 37 -4.01 -1.46 7.99
CA LYS A 37 -5.23 -2.14 8.48
C LYS A 37 -5.29 -3.61 8.08
N ILE A 38 -4.86 -3.96 6.87
CA ILE A 38 -4.81 -5.37 6.45
C ILE A 38 -3.73 -6.12 7.22
N ARG A 39 -2.56 -5.49 7.47
CA ARG A 39 -1.50 -6.09 8.27
C ARG A 39 -1.91 -6.31 9.73
N GLU A 40 -2.71 -5.40 10.30
CA GLU A 40 -3.31 -5.57 11.63
C GLU A 40 -4.29 -6.76 11.69
N GLU A 41 -5.17 -6.93 10.69
CA GLU A 41 -6.15 -8.03 10.67
C GLU A 41 -5.53 -9.38 10.27
N TYR A 42 -4.53 -9.37 9.39
CA TYR A 42 -3.90 -10.56 8.80
C TYR A 42 -2.37 -10.54 8.95
N PRO A 43 -1.83 -10.57 10.18
CA PRO A 43 -0.39 -10.40 10.43
C PRO A 43 0.49 -11.49 9.82
N ASP A 44 -0.04 -12.71 9.71
CA ASP A 44 0.71 -13.88 9.19
C ASP A 44 0.65 -14.01 7.66
N ARG A 45 -0.02 -13.09 6.96
CA ARG A 45 -0.18 -13.13 5.50
C ARG A 45 0.81 -12.18 4.82
N MET A 46 1.33 -12.60 3.67
CA MET A 46 2.29 -11.80 2.91
C MET A 46 1.63 -10.51 2.40
N MET A 47 2.30 -9.38 2.59
CA MET A 47 1.89 -8.08 2.11
C MET A 47 2.85 -7.59 1.04
N MET A 48 2.41 -7.61 -0.23
CA MET A 48 3.19 -7.11 -1.36
C MET A 48 2.56 -5.83 -1.91
N THR A 49 3.38 -4.84 -2.23
CA THR A 49 2.90 -3.60 -2.85
C THR A 49 3.57 -3.35 -4.19
N PHE A 50 2.81 -2.85 -5.15
CA PHE A 50 3.31 -2.30 -6.40
C PHE A 50 3.16 -0.78 -6.32
N SER A 51 4.28 -0.10 -6.11
CA SER A 51 4.32 1.30 -5.70
C SER A 51 4.93 2.15 -6.82
N VAL A 52 4.09 2.97 -7.47
CA VAL A 52 4.58 3.88 -8.52
C VAL A 52 5.30 5.07 -7.87
N PHE A 53 6.61 5.14 -8.09
CA PHE A 53 7.44 6.25 -7.63
C PHE A 53 7.16 7.52 -8.45
N PRO A 54 7.10 8.70 -7.79
CA PRO A 54 6.95 9.97 -8.48
C PRO A 54 8.18 10.28 -9.34
N SER A 55 7.97 10.98 -10.46
CA SER A 55 9.04 11.39 -11.36
C SER A 55 8.99 12.90 -11.60
N PRO A 56 10.11 13.64 -11.40
CA PRO A 56 10.15 15.09 -11.57
C PRO A 56 9.75 15.60 -12.96
N LYS A 57 9.76 14.73 -13.98
CA LYS A 57 9.47 15.10 -15.38
C LYS A 57 7.99 15.03 -15.75
N VAL A 58 7.18 14.36 -14.94
CA VAL A 58 5.75 14.08 -15.20
C VAL A 58 4.88 14.38 -13.97
N SER A 59 5.49 14.94 -12.92
CA SER A 59 4.84 15.28 -11.67
C SER A 59 4.03 16.57 -11.82
N ASP A 60 2.71 16.46 -11.66
CA ASP A 60 1.80 17.62 -11.64
C ASP A 60 1.62 18.19 -10.21
N THR A 61 2.14 17.50 -9.19
CA THR A 61 1.98 17.89 -7.78
C THR A 61 3.30 18.23 -7.09
N VAL A 62 3.44 19.49 -6.65
CA VAL A 62 4.64 19.98 -5.94
C VAL A 62 4.90 19.26 -4.60
N VAL A 63 3.90 18.56 -4.07
CA VAL A 63 3.96 17.83 -2.80
C VAL A 63 4.22 16.33 -2.94
N GLU A 64 4.42 15.81 -4.17
CA GLU A 64 4.72 14.38 -4.36
C GLU A 64 5.91 13.86 -3.54
N PRO A 65 7.03 14.62 -3.38
CA PRO A 65 8.13 14.14 -2.57
C PRO A 65 7.76 13.95 -1.09
N TYR A 66 6.88 14.81 -0.56
CA TYR A 66 6.38 14.69 0.81
C TYR A 66 5.50 13.47 0.97
N ASN A 67 4.55 13.29 0.05
CA ASN A 67 3.65 12.14 0.03
C ASN A 67 4.44 10.84 -0.08
N ALA A 68 5.42 10.78 -0.98
CA ALA A 68 6.23 9.59 -1.17
C ALA A 68 7.06 9.27 0.07
N THR A 69 7.67 10.26 0.71
CA THR A 69 8.48 10.04 1.92
C THR A 69 7.63 9.51 3.07
N LEU A 70 6.45 10.11 3.30
CA LEU A 70 5.52 9.66 4.35
C LEU A 70 4.99 8.25 4.06
N SER A 71 4.68 7.95 2.81
CA SER A 71 4.18 6.63 2.43
C SER A 71 5.25 5.55 2.53
N VAL A 72 6.48 5.84 2.14
CA VAL A 72 7.60 4.90 2.26
C VAL A 72 7.82 4.53 3.73
N HIS A 73 7.72 5.49 4.66
CA HIS A 73 7.83 5.18 6.09
C HIS A 73 6.79 4.14 6.54
N GLN A 74 5.54 4.30 6.13
CA GLN A 74 4.47 3.34 6.45
C GLN A 74 4.67 1.99 5.73
N LEU A 75 5.14 2.01 4.49
CA LEU A 75 5.40 0.79 3.73
C LEU A 75 6.52 -0.05 4.35
N VAL A 76 7.60 0.57 4.81
CA VAL A 76 8.71 -0.13 5.48
C VAL A 76 8.26 -0.90 6.72
N GLU A 77 7.23 -0.41 7.42
CA GLU A 77 6.71 -1.06 8.62
C GLU A 77 5.65 -2.13 8.35
N ASN A 78 4.89 -1.99 7.26
CA ASN A 78 3.69 -2.80 7.03
C ASN A 78 3.73 -3.72 5.79
N ALA A 79 4.63 -3.48 4.83
CA ALA A 79 4.80 -4.29 3.63
C ALA A 79 6.01 -5.22 3.76
N ASP A 80 5.84 -6.48 3.36
CA ASP A 80 6.93 -7.45 3.34
C ASP A 80 7.79 -7.28 2.07
N GLU A 81 7.18 -6.88 0.95
CA GLU A 81 7.85 -6.61 -0.32
C GLU A 81 7.22 -5.42 -1.05
N CYS A 82 8.05 -4.55 -1.63
CA CYS A 82 7.62 -3.41 -2.45
C CYS A 82 8.31 -3.50 -3.82
N MET A 83 7.52 -3.47 -4.90
CA MET A 83 8.00 -3.43 -6.29
C MET A 83 7.70 -2.08 -6.96
#